data_AF-A0A8H4U2W4-F1
#
_entry.id   AF-A0A8H4U2W4-F1
#
_cell.length_a   1.000
_cell.length_b   1.000
_cell.length_c   1.000
_cell.angle_alpha   90.00
_cell.angle_beta   90.00
_cell.angle_gamma   90.00
#
_symmetry.space_group_name_H-M   'P 1'
#
loop_
_entity.id
_entity.type
_entity.pdbx_description
1 polymer ?
#
loop_
_entity_poly.entity_id
_entity_poly.type
_entity_poly.pdbx_seq_one_letter_code
_entity_poly.pdbx_strand_id
1 'polypeptide(L)'
;MMAGFVTLPFWILFLSHLLYVSAANLTSLGDLFEGQLANLSWTTPGHRGPGQQDFGYCCRLAVNQSLQVVNGSAQFIPGQSHLVGTIDDFLRHPFPCDYEYKGGPGSPPQVYVTYSWCNNNCPGYSVTPPGRKGLGAWLKPLVLFIIPSAVFSLNVPRRRRINVPSRMFPDKFSSLGSLVALTYKVPISAVIVTLDILIWNVVIMTFAGPMMLSGLYEAMIDRKIMHYLRRKMSTRSLSVQQRAHILLVALFGCLDLDKAWDITVNLVQGLPIDNLRRRKSSAQQPAPETLLGFFGSVGSNERSFSDPRMLRMVPAVYPAASRSNIERVKLKLHSALETQISFGSAAGAAVVFYCGNFAYALLELQSDYGRVYTTPSTGLGCRSLTLLVYACAECLLTLLWAAKLFEWHVSLTALGGRLFEGNLGRIAFNCLRLFWKTGVAFNTFVSFFTGVVGTAFIISSFYNNCLCATPARFWPHRWRSDAINYMSQTSTEQILNAQIYWIPAAIGATCLLAATAYLGWWFSNLMRDHFKGCTANIDAIDAEDVLENGDSESES
;
A
#
# COMPACT_ATOMS: atom_id res chain seq x y z
N MET A 1 35.37 -24.37 -17.94
CA MET A 1 36.16 -25.60 -17.68
C MET A 1 36.75 -25.66 -16.25
N MET A 2 36.20 -24.95 -15.25
CA MET A 2 36.67 -25.00 -13.84
C MET A 2 35.55 -25.30 -12.82
N ALA A 3 34.47 -25.98 -13.24
CA ALA A 3 33.38 -26.40 -12.33
C ALA A 3 33.43 -27.91 -11.96
N GLY A 4 34.48 -28.64 -12.37
CA GLY A 4 34.51 -30.12 -12.30
C GLY A 4 35.20 -30.74 -11.08
N PHE A 5 35.90 -29.97 -10.24
CA PHE A 5 36.78 -30.54 -9.20
C PHE A 5 36.24 -30.47 -7.75
N VAL A 6 35.06 -29.88 -7.52
CA VAL A 6 34.50 -29.73 -6.16
C VAL A 6 33.47 -30.82 -5.81
N THR A 7 33.02 -31.63 -6.77
CA THR A 7 31.95 -32.63 -6.52
C THR A 7 32.46 -33.98 -6.01
N LEU A 8 33.70 -34.36 -6.30
CA LEU A 8 34.27 -35.67 -5.92
C LEU A 8 34.36 -35.94 -4.40
N PRO A 9 34.82 -35.01 -3.54
CA PRO A 9 34.87 -35.26 -2.10
C PRO A 9 33.47 -35.33 -1.47
N PHE A 10 32.49 -34.64 -2.04
CA PHE A 10 31.10 -34.67 -1.57
C PHE A 10 30.45 -36.03 -1.82
N TRP A 11 30.70 -36.65 -2.98
CA TRP A 11 30.21 -37.99 -3.30
C TRP A 11 30.84 -39.07 -2.41
N ILE A 12 32.12 -38.95 -2.05
CA ILE A 12 32.80 -39.92 -1.17
C ILE A 12 32.26 -39.80 0.27
N LEU A 13 32.01 -38.59 0.77
CA LEU A 13 31.38 -38.39 2.09
C LEU A 13 29.92 -38.86 2.10
N PHE A 14 29.18 -38.66 1.01
CA PHE A 14 27.79 -39.14 0.90
C PHE A 14 27.72 -40.67 0.82
N LEU A 15 28.60 -41.31 0.03
CA LEU A 15 28.68 -42.77 -0.07
C LEU A 15 29.15 -43.42 1.24
N SER A 16 30.12 -42.83 1.94
CA SER A 16 30.54 -43.34 3.26
C SER A 16 29.44 -43.20 4.31
N HIS A 17 28.64 -42.13 4.26
CA HIS A 17 27.49 -41.99 5.15
C HIS A 17 26.38 -43.00 4.85
N LEU A 18 26.09 -43.26 3.57
CA LEU A 18 25.13 -44.28 3.13
C LEU A 18 25.57 -45.70 3.52
N LEU A 19 26.86 -46.01 3.40
CA LEU A 19 27.43 -47.30 3.81
C LEU A 19 27.50 -47.46 5.33
N TYR A 20 27.65 -46.37 6.09
CA TYR A 20 27.61 -46.40 7.55
C TYR A 20 26.19 -46.69 8.07
N VAL A 21 25.16 -46.09 7.45
CA VAL A 21 23.76 -46.30 7.84
C VAL A 21 23.28 -47.73 7.55
N SER A 22 23.82 -48.40 6.52
CA SER A 22 23.41 -49.77 6.20
C SER A 22 24.01 -50.86 7.09
N ALA A 23 25.01 -50.54 7.92
CA ALA A 23 25.71 -51.52 8.77
C ALA A 23 25.61 -51.26 10.29
N ALA A 24 25.07 -50.10 10.70
CA ALA A 24 24.89 -49.79 12.11
C ALA A 24 23.65 -50.51 12.67
N ASN A 25 23.83 -51.30 13.73
CA ASN A 25 22.74 -51.93 14.46
C ASN A 25 22.00 -50.84 15.27
N LEU A 26 20.97 -50.23 14.66
CA LEU A 26 20.24 -49.10 15.26
C LEU A 26 19.52 -49.56 16.53
N THR A 27 19.83 -48.92 17.66
CA THR A 27 19.17 -49.21 18.95
C THR A 27 17.97 -48.32 19.21
N SER A 28 17.96 -47.11 18.65
CA SER A 28 16.87 -46.16 18.77
C SER A 28 16.69 -45.31 17.51
N LEU A 29 15.48 -44.74 17.34
CA LEU A 29 15.22 -43.74 16.28
C LEU A 29 16.02 -42.44 16.49
N GLY A 30 16.45 -42.17 17.73
CA GLY A 30 17.33 -41.04 18.04
C GLY A 30 18.67 -41.15 17.32
N ASP A 31 19.23 -42.36 17.25
CA ASP A 31 20.52 -42.63 16.59
C ASP A 31 20.46 -42.32 15.09
N LEU A 32 19.29 -42.51 14.47
CA LEU A 32 19.07 -42.35 13.04
C LEU A 32 19.05 -40.88 12.58
N PHE A 33 18.59 -39.97 13.45
CA PHE A 33 18.41 -38.55 13.13
C PHE A 33 19.20 -37.64 14.07
N GLU A 34 20.44 -38.03 14.42
CA GLU A 34 21.36 -37.22 15.23
C GLU A 34 20.74 -36.71 16.55
N GLY A 35 19.89 -37.53 17.17
CA GLY A 35 19.20 -37.20 18.41
C GLY A 35 17.97 -36.28 18.25
N GLN A 36 17.59 -35.89 17.04
CA GLN A 36 16.38 -35.06 16.82
C GLN A 36 15.10 -35.74 17.28
N LEU A 37 15.05 -37.08 17.23
CA LEU A 37 13.92 -37.87 17.74
C LEU A 37 14.16 -38.40 19.17
N ALA A 38 15.33 -38.15 19.77
CA ALA A 38 15.61 -38.58 21.13
C ALA A 38 14.85 -37.69 22.13
N ASN A 39 14.38 -38.30 23.24
CA ASN A 39 13.69 -37.60 24.34
C ASN A 39 12.41 -36.82 23.94
N LEU A 40 11.73 -37.24 22.87
CA LEU A 40 10.37 -36.74 22.58
C LEU A 40 9.40 -37.30 23.62
N SER A 41 9.10 -36.53 24.68
CA SER A 41 8.12 -36.94 25.67
C SER A 41 6.69 -36.73 25.16
N TRP A 42 5.82 -37.72 25.36
CA TRP A 42 4.39 -37.61 25.04
C TRP A 42 3.70 -36.43 25.72
N THR A 43 4.18 -36.07 26.91
CA THR A 43 3.87 -34.80 27.53
C THR A 43 4.63 -33.72 26.78
N THR A 44 3.93 -32.91 25.98
CA THR A 44 4.46 -31.67 25.41
C THR A 44 5.27 -30.96 26.50
N PRO A 45 6.58 -30.70 26.30
CA PRO A 45 7.42 -30.12 27.33
C PRO A 45 6.82 -28.76 27.74
N GLY A 46 6.10 -28.75 28.86
CA GLY A 46 5.40 -27.60 29.39
C GLY A 46 4.21 -27.11 28.56
N HIS A 47 3.03 -27.73 28.72
CA HIS A 47 1.75 -27.01 28.62
C HIS A 47 1.65 -25.95 29.75
N ARG A 48 2.52 -24.93 29.73
CA ARG A 48 2.53 -23.85 30.73
C ARG A 48 1.67 -22.65 30.33
N GLY A 49 0.88 -22.74 29.25
CA GLY A 49 -0.13 -21.75 28.91
C GLY A 49 -0.56 -21.75 27.45
N PRO A 50 -1.60 -20.97 27.09
CA PRO A 50 -1.95 -20.70 25.71
C PRO A 50 -0.76 -20.05 24.96
N GLY A 51 -0.44 -20.53 23.75
CA GLY A 51 0.55 -19.89 22.86
C GLY A 51 1.97 -20.50 22.84
N GLN A 52 2.14 -21.80 23.04
CA GLN A 52 3.47 -22.45 22.94
C GLN A 52 3.51 -23.60 21.94
N GLN A 53 2.73 -23.53 20.86
CA GLN A 53 2.81 -24.55 19.81
C GLN A 53 4.12 -24.43 19.03
N ASP A 54 4.89 -25.52 18.98
CA ASP A 54 6.05 -25.65 18.10
C ASP A 54 5.74 -26.68 17.01
N PHE A 55 5.51 -26.20 15.78
CA PHE A 55 5.24 -27.06 14.62
C PHE A 55 6.41 -27.99 14.30
N GLY A 56 7.66 -27.59 14.58
CA GLY A 56 8.83 -28.46 14.43
C GLY A 56 8.78 -29.63 15.40
N TYR A 57 8.40 -29.37 16.65
CA TYR A 57 8.15 -30.42 17.64
C TYR A 57 7.01 -31.36 17.22
N CYS A 58 5.90 -30.80 16.74
CA CYS A 58 4.75 -31.56 16.26
C CYS A 58 5.11 -32.45 15.07
N CYS A 59 5.91 -31.94 14.14
CA CYS A 59 6.42 -32.71 13.02
C CYS A 59 7.31 -33.86 13.50
N ARG A 60 8.26 -33.59 14.42
CA ARG A 60 9.12 -34.63 15.02
C ARG A 60 8.31 -35.72 15.73
N LEU A 61 7.28 -35.33 16.47
CA LEU A 61 6.35 -36.25 17.13
C LEU A 61 5.60 -37.12 16.13
N ALA A 62 5.10 -36.54 15.03
CA ALA A 62 4.43 -37.30 13.97
C ALA A 62 5.37 -38.31 13.29
N VAL A 63 6.63 -37.92 13.01
CA VAL A 63 7.63 -38.83 12.46
C VAL A 63 7.96 -39.96 13.43
N ASN A 64 8.16 -39.65 14.71
CA ASN A 64 8.43 -40.64 15.75
C ASN A 64 7.28 -41.66 15.91
N GLN A 65 6.03 -41.23 15.76
CA GLN A 65 4.85 -42.11 15.80
C GLN A 65 4.65 -42.96 14.53
N SER A 66 5.38 -42.64 13.46
CA SER A 66 5.23 -43.33 12.16
C SER A 66 6.33 -44.33 11.89
N LEU A 67 7.42 -44.27 12.66
CA LEU A 67 8.60 -45.10 12.50
C LEU A 67 8.77 -46.01 13.72
N GLN A 68 9.28 -47.21 13.48
CA GLN A 68 9.75 -48.13 14.51
C GLN A 68 11.03 -48.81 14.04
N VAL A 69 11.88 -49.21 14.98
CA VAL A 69 13.09 -49.99 14.67
C VAL A 69 12.79 -51.47 14.89
N VAL A 70 12.85 -52.28 13.83
CA VAL A 70 12.63 -53.73 13.86
C VAL A 70 13.89 -54.41 13.35
N ASN A 71 14.52 -55.24 14.19
CA ASN A 71 15.76 -55.96 13.87
C ASN A 71 16.90 -55.05 13.39
N GLY A 72 17.07 -53.88 14.02
CA GLY A 72 18.13 -52.92 13.67
C GLY A 72 17.86 -52.09 12.42
N SER A 73 16.71 -52.24 11.76
CA SER A 73 16.31 -51.45 10.60
C SER A 73 15.06 -50.61 10.89
N ALA A 74 15.05 -49.36 10.43
CA ALA A 74 13.86 -48.52 10.51
C ALA A 74 12.78 -49.05 9.55
N GLN A 75 11.53 -49.08 10.02
CA GLN A 75 10.36 -49.47 9.23
C GLN A 75 9.18 -48.57 9.60
N PHE A 76 8.25 -48.40 8.65
CA PHE A 76 6.98 -47.74 8.97
C PHE A 76 6.13 -48.62 9.88
N ILE A 77 5.50 -48.01 10.88
CA ILE A 77 4.51 -48.68 11.71
C ILE A 77 3.30 -49.05 10.83
N PRO A 78 2.82 -50.32 10.84
CA PRO A 78 1.67 -50.72 10.06
C PRO A 78 0.44 -49.85 10.37
N GLY A 79 -0.18 -49.27 9.32
CA GLY A 79 -1.36 -48.41 9.46
C GLY A 79 -1.05 -46.94 9.80
N GLN A 80 0.22 -46.54 9.89
CA GLN A 80 0.58 -45.13 9.98
C GLN A 80 0.10 -44.37 8.73
N SER A 81 -0.34 -43.13 8.92
CA SER A 81 -0.87 -42.29 7.84
C SER A 81 -0.19 -40.94 7.76
N HIS A 82 1.04 -40.78 8.30
CA HIS A 82 1.70 -39.49 8.35
C HIS A 82 2.84 -39.33 7.34
N LEU A 83 3.40 -40.45 6.89
CA LEU A 83 4.48 -40.51 5.92
C LEU A 83 4.03 -41.27 4.68
N VAL A 84 4.17 -40.65 3.49
CA VAL A 84 3.96 -41.31 2.19
C VAL A 84 5.33 -41.77 1.69
N GLY A 85 5.36 -42.92 1.01
CA GLY A 85 6.53 -43.38 0.26
C GLY A 85 7.10 -44.68 0.80
N THR A 86 8.33 -45.00 0.41
CA THR A 86 9.10 -46.11 0.99
C THR A 86 10.04 -45.58 2.05
N ILE A 87 10.41 -46.42 3.01
CA ILE A 87 11.36 -46.03 4.06
C ILE A 87 12.71 -45.63 3.46
N ASP A 88 13.15 -46.32 2.41
CA ASP A 88 14.40 -46.00 1.71
C ASP A 88 14.36 -44.61 1.09
N ASP A 89 13.23 -44.21 0.52
CA ASP A 89 13.07 -42.86 -0.03
C ASP A 89 13.08 -41.81 1.08
N PHE A 90 12.48 -42.13 2.24
CA PHE A 90 12.50 -41.26 3.40
C PHE A 90 13.92 -41.05 3.95
N LEU A 91 14.70 -42.12 4.07
CA LEU A 91 16.06 -42.07 4.62
C LEU A 91 17.10 -41.50 3.66
N ARG A 92 16.82 -41.44 2.35
CA ARG A 92 17.68 -40.77 1.36
C ARG A 92 17.66 -39.25 1.47
N HIS A 93 16.62 -38.69 2.06
CA HIS A 93 16.43 -37.25 2.16
C HIS A 93 16.77 -36.73 3.57
N PRO A 94 17.19 -35.46 3.69
CA PRO A 94 17.36 -34.83 4.99
C PRO A 94 16.06 -34.81 5.80
N PHE A 95 16.19 -34.77 7.12
CA PHE A 95 15.05 -34.83 8.03
C PHE A 95 14.01 -33.71 7.76
N PRO A 96 12.73 -34.04 7.51
CA PRO A 96 11.76 -33.11 6.92
C PRO A 96 11.32 -31.96 7.81
N CYS A 97 11.41 -32.09 9.14
CA CYS A 97 10.83 -31.10 10.06
C CYS A 97 11.68 -29.85 10.23
N ASP A 98 13.00 -29.99 10.09
CA ASP A 98 13.97 -28.90 10.23
C ASP A 98 14.67 -28.58 8.89
N TYR A 99 14.21 -29.19 7.79
CA TYR A 99 14.80 -29.01 6.47
C TYR A 99 14.61 -27.59 5.94
N GLU A 100 15.70 -27.04 5.42
CA GLU A 100 15.74 -25.76 4.72
C GLU A 100 16.07 -26.04 3.25
N TYR A 101 15.21 -25.57 2.34
CA TYR A 101 15.40 -25.80 0.92
C TYR A 101 16.61 -25.03 0.39
N LYS A 102 17.65 -25.77 -0.05
CA LYS A 102 18.90 -25.21 -0.59
C LYS A 102 18.94 -25.15 -2.12
N GLY A 103 17.81 -25.18 -2.82
CA GLY A 103 17.77 -25.06 -4.28
C GLY A 103 18.02 -26.36 -5.08
N GLY A 104 18.00 -27.53 -4.44
CA GLY A 104 18.23 -28.82 -5.10
C GLY A 104 16.95 -29.43 -5.71
N PRO A 105 17.06 -30.33 -6.71
CA PRO A 105 15.91 -30.96 -7.37
C PRO A 105 15.13 -31.99 -6.52
N GLY A 106 15.46 -32.16 -5.23
CA GLY A 106 14.77 -33.05 -4.30
C GLY A 106 14.29 -32.28 -3.08
N SER A 107 13.00 -32.41 -2.76
CA SER A 107 12.45 -31.98 -1.46
C SER A 107 12.28 -33.19 -0.57
N PRO A 108 12.43 -33.03 0.75
CA PRO A 108 12.19 -34.14 1.66
C PRO A 108 10.73 -34.60 1.56
N PRO A 109 10.47 -35.88 1.85
CA PRO A 109 9.12 -36.43 1.92
C PRO A 109 8.27 -35.61 2.89
N GLN A 110 6.99 -35.44 2.53
CA GLN A 110 6.08 -34.63 3.31
C GLN A 110 5.58 -35.38 4.53
N VAL A 111 5.52 -34.67 5.66
CA VAL A 111 4.86 -35.14 6.87
C VAL A 111 3.47 -34.51 6.90
N TYR A 112 2.43 -35.33 6.84
CA TYR A 112 1.04 -34.87 6.90
C TYR A 112 0.35 -35.48 8.12
N VAL A 113 -0.55 -34.74 8.73
CA VAL A 113 -1.34 -35.23 9.86
C VAL A 113 -2.78 -34.80 9.67
N THR A 114 -3.72 -35.55 10.22
CA THR A 114 -5.11 -35.08 10.23
C THR A 114 -5.26 -33.89 11.18
N TYR A 115 -6.23 -33.01 10.94
CA TYR A 115 -6.53 -31.91 11.85
C TYR A 115 -6.87 -32.42 13.27
N SER A 116 -7.59 -33.54 13.38
CA SER A 116 -7.89 -34.17 14.68
C SER A 116 -6.62 -34.57 15.43
N TRP A 117 -5.65 -35.18 14.74
CA TRP A 117 -4.35 -35.49 15.32
C TRP A 117 -3.61 -34.22 15.74
N CYS A 118 -3.56 -33.20 14.88
CA CYS A 118 -2.88 -31.93 15.16
C CYS A 118 -3.47 -31.24 16.39
N ASN A 119 -4.80 -31.13 16.45
CA ASN A 119 -5.49 -30.47 17.56
C ASN A 119 -5.29 -31.20 18.89
N ASN A 120 -5.21 -32.54 18.87
CA ASN A 120 -5.06 -33.34 20.08
C ASN A 120 -3.61 -33.39 20.59
N ASN A 121 -2.63 -33.49 19.69
CA ASN A 121 -1.21 -33.62 20.06
C ASN A 121 -0.52 -32.25 20.16
N CYS A 122 -1.04 -31.24 19.47
CA CYS A 122 -0.46 -29.92 19.33
C CYS A 122 -1.49 -28.79 19.42
N PRO A 123 -2.23 -28.66 20.54
CA PRO A 123 -3.18 -27.59 20.70
C PRO A 123 -2.48 -26.21 20.82
N GLY A 124 -3.22 -25.16 20.47
CA GLY A 124 -2.78 -23.77 20.63
C GLY A 124 -2.32 -23.11 19.33
N TYR A 125 -1.46 -22.11 19.46
CA TYR A 125 -0.82 -21.38 18.38
C TYR A 125 0.66 -21.16 18.71
N SER A 126 1.47 -20.93 17.69
CA SER A 126 2.89 -20.64 17.87
C SER A 126 3.10 -19.18 18.24
N VAL A 127 3.85 -18.90 19.30
CA VAL A 127 4.34 -17.55 19.59
C VAL A 127 5.71 -17.39 18.96
N THR A 128 5.90 -16.27 18.28
CA THR A 128 7.19 -15.89 17.71
C THR A 128 8.26 -15.92 18.82
N PRO A 129 9.27 -16.81 18.76
CA PRO A 129 10.23 -16.96 19.85
C PRO A 129 11.03 -15.67 20.03
N PRO A 130 11.29 -15.23 21.27
CA PRO A 130 12.12 -14.06 21.52
C PRO A 130 13.54 -14.30 20.98
N GLY A 131 14.15 -13.27 20.39
CA GLY A 131 15.55 -13.30 19.93
C GLY A 131 15.73 -13.30 18.41
N ARG A 132 16.93 -13.73 17.96
CA ARG A 132 17.39 -13.58 16.56
C ARG A 132 16.49 -14.30 15.53
N LYS A 133 15.92 -15.45 15.90
CA LYS A 133 14.97 -16.21 15.04
C LYS A 133 13.62 -15.50 14.91
N GLY A 134 13.16 -14.81 15.95
CA GLY A 134 11.92 -14.04 15.92
C GLY A 134 12.04 -12.69 15.22
N LEU A 135 13.23 -12.08 15.23
CA LEU A 135 13.45 -10.74 14.65
C LEU A 135 13.01 -10.66 13.19
N GLY A 136 13.27 -11.70 12.38
CA GLY A 136 12.83 -11.73 10.97
C GLY A 136 11.31 -11.67 10.82
N ALA A 137 10.55 -12.32 11.71
CA ALA A 137 9.09 -12.30 11.67
C ALA A 137 8.50 -10.92 11.99
N TRP A 138 9.17 -10.13 12.85
CA TRP A 138 8.78 -8.75 13.18
C TRP A 138 9.28 -7.73 12.18
N LEU A 139 10.52 -7.90 11.72
CA LEU A 139 11.19 -6.97 10.81
C LEU A 139 10.46 -6.91 9.47
N LYS A 140 9.93 -8.04 8.99
CA LYS A 140 9.18 -8.09 7.73
C LYS A 140 7.96 -7.15 7.73
N PRO A 141 6.92 -7.29 8.59
CA PRO A 141 5.80 -6.35 8.61
C PRO A 141 6.21 -4.91 8.90
N LEU A 142 7.22 -4.70 9.76
CA LEU A 142 7.74 -3.38 10.07
C LEU A 142 8.27 -2.68 8.82
N VAL A 143 9.17 -3.36 8.11
CA VAL A 143 9.86 -2.82 6.94
C VAL A 143 8.91 -2.75 5.76
N LEU A 144 8.18 -3.83 5.46
CA LEU A 144 7.30 -3.94 4.30
C LEU A 144 6.10 -2.99 4.35
N PHE A 145 5.59 -2.68 5.54
CA PHE A 145 4.31 -1.97 5.69
C PHE A 145 4.39 -0.75 6.61
N ILE A 146 4.84 -0.93 7.85
CA ILE A 146 4.75 0.13 8.87
C ILE A 146 5.62 1.33 8.52
N ILE A 147 6.87 1.11 8.08
CA ILE A 147 7.80 2.19 7.70
C ILE A 147 7.25 2.99 6.51
N PRO A 148 6.88 2.37 5.36
CA PRO A 148 6.28 3.09 4.25
C PRO A 148 5.02 3.89 4.65
N SER A 149 4.12 3.29 5.45
CA SER A 149 2.91 3.99 5.92
C SER A 149 3.23 5.15 6.86
N ALA A 150 4.25 5.01 7.70
CA ALA A 150 4.71 6.10 8.57
C ALA A 150 5.34 7.23 7.75
N VAL A 151 6.21 6.91 6.78
CA VAL A 151 6.80 7.90 5.86
C VAL A 151 5.70 8.63 5.10
N PHE A 152 4.71 7.91 4.59
CA PHE A 152 3.55 8.50 3.94
C PHE A 152 2.75 9.41 4.88
N SER A 153 2.50 8.97 6.11
CA SER A 153 1.79 9.75 7.14
C SER A 153 2.51 11.03 7.53
N LEU A 154 3.85 11.04 7.47
CA LEU A 154 4.68 12.20 7.79
C LEU A 154 4.79 13.16 6.61
N ASN A 155 4.82 12.64 5.38
CA ASN A 155 4.98 13.45 4.17
C ASN A 155 3.68 14.07 3.67
N VAL A 156 2.54 13.37 3.81
CA VAL A 156 1.25 13.89 3.35
C VAL A 156 0.68 14.84 4.39
N PRO A 157 0.35 16.09 4.02
CA PRO A 157 -0.20 17.05 4.97
C PRO A 157 -1.57 16.59 5.48
N ARG A 158 -1.61 16.20 6.75
CA ARG A 158 -2.83 15.74 7.44
C ARG A 158 -3.64 16.92 7.97
N ARG A 159 -4.95 16.93 7.68
CA ARG A 159 -5.90 17.96 8.16
C ARG A 159 -6.12 17.94 9.67
N ARG A 160 -6.11 16.75 10.27
CA ARG A 160 -6.26 16.55 11.71
C ARG A 160 -4.99 15.92 12.26
N ARG A 161 -4.38 16.57 13.24
CA ARG A 161 -3.20 16.08 13.95
C ARG A 161 -3.49 16.20 15.44
N ILE A 162 -3.05 15.23 16.23
CA ILE A 162 -3.06 15.38 17.68
C ILE A 162 -2.00 16.42 18.02
N ASN A 163 -2.44 17.63 18.34
CA ASN A 163 -1.54 18.73 18.67
C ASN A 163 -0.85 18.42 20.00
N VAL A 164 0.48 18.40 19.99
CA VAL A 164 1.25 18.41 21.23
C VAL A 164 0.98 19.75 21.93
N PRO A 165 0.49 19.76 23.18
CA PRO A 165 0.20 21.01 23.87
C PRO A 165 1.45 21.90 23.91
N SER A 166 1.32 23.17 23.54
CA SER A 166 2.44 24.14 23.53
C SER A 166 3.14 24.27 24.88
N ARG A 167 2.44 23.95 25.99
CA ARG A 167 3.00 23.89 27.35
C ARG A 167 4.11 22.83 27.51
N MET A 168 4.17 21.83 26.63
CA MET A 168 5.22 20.80 26.62
C MET A 168 6.56 21.32 26.07
N PHE A 169 6.55 22.36 25.24
CA PHE A 169 7.76 22.96 24.67
C PHE A 169 7.68 24.49 24.72
N PRO A 170 7.92 25.11 25.89
CA PRO A 170 7.92 26.57 26.00
C PRO A 170 9.10 27.18 25.23
N ASP A 171 8.89 28.33 24.61
CA ASP A 171 9.87 29.01 23.75
C ASP A 171 11.16 29.43 24.48
N LYS A 172 11.17 29.41 25.83
CA LYS A 172 12.31 29.82 26.66
C LYS A 172 12.66 28.74 27.68
N PHE A 173 13.81 28.09 27.50
CA PHE A 173 14.40 27.14 28.46
C PHE A 173 15.35 27.83 29.44
N SER A 174 14.85 28.84 30.18
CA SER A 174 15.72 29.68 31.02
C SER A 174 16.00 29.13 32.43
N SER A 175 15.28 28.09 32.88
CA SER A 175 15.44 27.56 34.25
C SER A 175 15.88 26.10 34.27
N LEU A 176 16.71 25.72 35.26
CA LEU A 176 17.10 24.33 35.52
C LEU A 176 15.86 23.42 35.67
N GLY A 177 14.79 23.96 36.29
CA GLY A 177 13.51 23.26 36.41
C GLY A 177 12.86 22.94 35.06
N SER A 178 13.04 23.78 34.03
CA SER A 178 12.56 23.48 32.67
C SER A 178 13.32 22.32 32.01
N LEU A 179 14.60 22.15 32.34
CA LEU A 179 15.44 21.06 31.84
C LEU A 179 15.12 19.73 32.55
N VAL A 180 14.89 19.76 33.86
CA VAL A 180 14.35 18.60 34.59
C VAL A 180 12.97 18.24 34.05
N ALA A 181 12.13 19.22 33.73
CA ALA A 181 10.81 18.97 33.16
C ALA A 181 10.87 18.37 31.75
N LEU A 182 11.93 18.62 30.99
CA LEU A 182 12.12 18.05 29.67
C LEU A 182 12.19 16.51 29.72
N THR A 183 12.72 15.94 30.80
CA THR A 183 12.90 14.48 30.95
C THR A 183 11.58 13.72 30.91
N TYR A 184 10.47 14.32 31.38
CA TYR A 184 9.13 13.74 31.29
C TYR A 184 8.30 14.32 30.14
N LYS A 185 8.52 15.58 29.74
CA LYS A 185 7.78 16.21 28.63
C LYS A 185 8.09 15.57 27.27
N VAL A 186 9.36 15.25 27.02
CA VAL A 186 9.78 14.58 25.77
C VAL A 186 9.13 13.21 25.59
N PRO A 187 9.18 12.26 26.55
CA PRO A 187 8.54 10.96 26.37
C PRO A 187 7.02 11.06 26.25
N ILE A 188 6.36 11.97 26.98
CA ILE A 188 4.91 12.18 26.81
C ILE A 188 4.59 12.70 25.41
N SER A 189 5.37 13.67 24.92
CA SER A 189 5.20 14.21 23.56
C SER A 189 5.48 13.14 22.50
N ALA A 190 6.50 12.31 22.71
CA ALA A 190 6.81 11.17 21.85
C ALA A 190 5.64 10.18 21.81
N VAL A 191 5.04 9.82 22.96
CA VAL A 191 3.86 8.95 23.02
C VAL A 191 2.68 9.56 22.26
N ILE A 192 2.41 10.87 22.42
CA ILE A 192 1.34 11.56 21.68
C ILE A 192 1.58 11.46 20.16
N VAL A 193 2.80 11.77 19.70
CA VAL A 193 3.17 11.70 18.29
C VAL A 193 3.11 10.25 17.77
N THR A 194 3.58 9.27 18.55
CA THR A 194 3.49 7.85 18.19
C THR A 194 2.04 7.41 18.07
N LEU A 195 1.15 7.79 19.00
CA LEU A 195 -0.28 7.47 18.90
C LEU A 195 -0.93 8.11 17.68
N ASP A 196 -0.60 9.36 17.37
CA ASP A 196 -1.05 10.04 16.15
C ASP A 196 -0.60 9.29 14.89
N ILE A 197 0.67 8.88 14.82
CA ILE A 197 1.19 8.07 13.70
C ILE A 197 0.48 6.71 13.63
N LEU A 198 0.25 6.04 14.75
CA LEU A 198 -0.45 4.74 14.77
C LEU A 198 -1.89 4.85 14.28
N ILE A 199 -2.62 5.88 14.71
CA ILE A 199 -3.99 6.16 14.25
C ILE A 199 -3.99 6.40 12.73
N TRP A 200 -3.04 7.19 12.23
CA TRP A 200 -2.96 7.46 10.80
C TRP A 200 -2.52 6.26 9.97
N ASN A 201 -1.63 5.41 10.50
CA ASN A 201 -1.32 4.13 9.88
C ASN A 201 -2.58 3.28 9.75
N VAL A 202 -3.38 3.16 10.82
CA VAL A 202 -4.68 2.46 10.79
C VAL A 202 -5.61 3.02 9.72
N VAL A 203 -5.71 4.34 9.60
CA VAL A 203 -6.51 5.00 8.55
C VAL A 203 -5.99 4.64 7.16
N ILE A 204 -4.68 4.68 6.93
CA ILE A 204 -4.07 4.32 5.65
C ILE A 204 -4.32 2.85 5.31
N MET A 205 -4.22 1.93 6.28
CA MET A 205 -4.56 0.51 6.04
C MET A 205 -6.03 0.34 5.66
N THR A 206 -6.91 1.13 6.27
CA THR A 206 -8.37 0.94 6.13
C THR A 206 -8.93 1.61 4.87
N PHE A 207 -8.22 2.61 4.32
CA PHE A 207 -8.70 3.46 3.23
C PHE A 207 -7.68 3.61 2.09
N ALA A 208 -6.79 2.64 1.90
CA ALA A 208 -5.74 2.71 0.88
C ALA A 208 -6.32 2.95 -0.52
N GLY A 209 -7.34 2.18 -0.91
CA GLY A 209 -8.00 2.30 -2.20
C GLY A 209 -8.70 3.65 -2.42
N PRO A 210 -9.62 4.08 -1.53
CA PRO A 210 -10.24 5.40 -1.61
C PRO A 210 -9.27 6.57 -1.61
N MET A 211 -8.18 6.50 -0.85
CA MET A 211 -7.15 7.53 -0.84
C MET A 211 -6.45 7.65 -2.19
N MET A 212 -6.13 6.52 -2.82
CA MET A 212 -5.54 6.49 -4.17
C MET A 212 -6.51 7.08 -5.21
N LEU A 213 -7.78 6.70 -5.16
CA LEU A 213 -8.81 7.24 -6.05
C LEU A 213 -9.01 8.75 -5.85
N SER A 214 -9.02 9.22 -4.60
CA SER A 214 -9.11 10.66 -4.28
C SER A 214 -7.91 11.43 -4.83
N GLY A 215 -6.71 10.89 -4.74
CA GLY A 215 -5.51 11.51 -5.31
C GLY A 215 -5.57 11.60 -6.83
N LEU A 216 -6.04 10.54 -7.50
CA LEU A 216 -6.25 10.55 -8.95
C LEU A 216 -7.32 11.56 -9.38
N TYR A 217 -8.41 11.65 -8.63
CA TYR A 217 -9.49 12.60 -8.88
C TYR A 217 -8.99 14.06 -8.76
N GLU A 218 -8.24 14.39 -7.71
CA GLU A 218 -7.64 15.73 -7.54
C GLU A 218 -6.69 16.05 -8.69
N ALA A 219 -5.81 15.12 -9.07
CA ALA A 219 -4.94 15.25 -10.21
C ALA A 219 -5.69 15.55 -11.53
N MET A 220 -6.84 14.90 -11.75
CA MET A 220 -7.69 15.17 -12.91
C MET A 220 -8.33 16.55 -12.85
N ILE A 221 -8.74 17.02 -11.67
CA ILE A 221 -9.27 18.38 -11.47
C ILE A 221 -8.18 19.40 -11.77
N ASP A 222 -6.98 19.25 -11.21
CA ASP A 222 -5.87 20.17 -11.43
C ASP A 222 -5.55 20.27 -12.92
N ARG A 223 -5.51 19.15 -13.64
CA ARG A 223 -5.33 19.15 -15.11
C ARG A 223 -6.43 19.96 -15.82
N LYS A 224 -7.69 19.79 -15.43
CA LYS A 224 -8.82 20.54 -16.02
C LYS A 224 -8.71 22.04 -15.71
N ILE A 225 -8.35 22.41 -14.49
CA ILE A 225 -8.15 23.80 -14.08
C ILE A 225 -7.01 24.43 -14.90
N MET A 226 -5.89 23.74 -15.06
CA MET A 226 -4.76 24.27 -15.84
C MET A 226 -5.10 24.42 -17.32
N HIS A 227 -5.82 23.44 -17.90
CA HIS A 227 -6.28 23.53 -19.29
C HIS A 227 -7.28 24.69 -19.48
N TYR A 228 -8.19 24.88 -18.53
CA TYR A 228 -9.10 26.01 -18.52
C TYR A 228 -8.35 27.33 -18.48
N LEU A 229 -7.42 27.47 -17.53
CA LEU A 229 -6.65 28.68 -17.32
C LEU A 229 -5.87 29.04 -18.57
N ARG A 230 -5.18 28.08 -19.19
CA ARG A 230 -4.43 28.27 -20.44
C ARG A 230 -5.33 28.75 -21.59
N ARG A 231 -6.49 28.12 -21.79
CA ARG A 231 -7.46 28.52 -22.84
C ARG A 231 -8.08 29.89 -22.58
N LYS A 232 -8.28 30.26 -21.32
CA LYS A 232 -8.89 31.53 -20.94
C LYS A 232 -7.88 32.68 -20.91
N MET A 233 -6.61 32.38 -20.67
CA MET A 233 -5.51 33.32 -20.82
C MET A 233 -5.36 33.76 -22.28
N SER A 234 -5.43 32.82 -23.24
CA SER A 234 -5.35 33.17 -24.66
C SER A 234 -6.55 33.98 -25.16
N THR A 235 -7.72 33.87 -24.52
CA THR A 235 -8.94 34.60 -24.92
C THR A 235 -9.18 35.89 -24.12
N ARG A 236 -8.26 36.29 -23.23
CA ARG A 236 -8.38 37.46 -22.34
C ARG A 236 -9.67 37.56 -21.52
N SER A 237 -10.38 36.47 -21.34
CA SER A 237 -11.67 36.51 -20.64
C SER A 237 -11.54 36.51 -19.11
N LEU A 238 -10.31 36.34 -18.59
CA LEU A 238 -9.99 36.41 -17.17
C LEU A 238 -9.01 37.55 -16.90
N SER A 239 -9.29 38.33 -15.85
CA SER A 239 -8.37 39.33 -15.30
C SER A 239 -7.13 38.67 -14.70
N VAL A 240 -6.02 39.42 -14.57
CA VAL A 240 -4.79 38.95 -13.92
C VAL A 240 -5.07 38.48 -12.48
N GLN A 241 -5.94 39.19 -11.75
CA GLN A 241 -6.39 38.77 -10.42
C GLN A 241 -7.07 37.41 -10.45
N GLN A 242 -8.01 37.16 -11.36
CA GLN A 242 -8.68 35.86 -11.45
C GLN A 242 -7.72 34.73 -11.82
N ARG A 243 -6.79 34.98 -12.76
CA ARG A 243 -5.76 34.00 -13.15
C ARG A 243 -4.88 33.63 -11.96
N ALA A 244 -4.39 34.63 -11.22
CA ALA A 244 -3.58 34.43 -10.02
C ALA A 244 -4.32 33.66 -8.95
N HIS A 245 -5.59 33.99 -8.73
CA HIS A 245 -6.41 33.30 -7.74
C HIS A 245 -6.64 31.83 -8.12
N ILE A 246 -6.97 31.53 -9.38
CA ILE A 246 -7.17 30.14 -9.83
C ILE A 246 -5.86 29.34 -9.73
N LEU A 247 -4.71 29.93 -10.11
CA LEU A 247 -3.40 29.29 -9.91
C LEU A 247 -3.12 29.01 -8.45
N LEU A 248 -3.46 29.94 -7.55
CA LEU A 248 -3.27 29.76 -6.12
C LEU A 248 -4.17 28.64 -5.55
N VAL A 249 -5.41 28.53 -6.04
CA VAL A 249 -6.32 27.44 -5.70
C VAL A 249 -5.78 26.10 -6.22
N ALA A 250 -5.29 26.04 -7.46
CA ALA A 250 -4.66 24.84 -8.01
C ALA A 250 -3.39 24.45 -7.24
N LEU A 251 -2.64 25.43 -6.74
CA LEU A 251 -1.41 25.18 -5.98
C LEU A 251 -1.71 24.61 -4.59
N PHE A 252 -2.69 25.17 -3.89
CA PHE A 252 -3.06 24.71 -2.54
C PHE A 252 -4.00 23.49 -2.58
N GLY A 253 -4.56 23.14 -3.73
CA GLY A 253 -5.55 22.07 -3.88
C GLY A 253 -6.86 22.37 -3.15
N CYS A 254 -7.75 21.38 -3.06
CA CYS A 254 -8.99 21.44 -2.28
C CYS A 254 -8.79 21.45 -0.75
N LEU A 255 -7.72 22.08 -0.26
CA LEU A 255 -7.58 22.47 1.14
C LEU A 255 -8.79 23.35 1.53
N ASP A 256 -9.21 23.22 2.80
CA ASP A 256 -10.39 23.87 3.42
C ASP A 256 -10.57 25.31 2.92
N LEU A 257 -11.35 25.48 1.82
CA LEU A 257 -11.33 26.71 1.04
C LEU A 257 -11.70 27.87 1.94
N ASP A 258 -12.63 27.67 2.86
CA ASP A 258 -13.10 28.68 3.81
C ASP A 258 -11.96 29.32 4.64
N LYS A 259 -10.94 28.54 5.03
CA LYS A 259 -9.81 29.07 5.82
C LYS A 259 -8.72 29.67 4.94
N ALA A 260 -8.52 29.10 3.75
CA ALA A 260 -7.52 29.57 2.82
C ALA A 260 -8.00 30.79 2.03
N TRP A 261 -9.32 30.96 1.87
CA TRP A 261 -9.94 31.94 0.98
C TRP A 261 -9.54 33.36 1.32
N ASP A 262 -9.56 33.73 2.60
CA ASP A 262 -9.17 35.08 2.98
C ASP A 262 -7.68 35.34 2.69
N ILE A 263 -6.83 34.33 2.90
CA ILE A 263 -5.40 34.42 2.59
C ILE A 263 -5.19 34.54 1.08
N THR A 264 -5.91 33.73 0.28
CA THR A 264 -5.80 33.76 -1.18
C THR A 264 -6.32 35.07 -1.73
N VAL A 265 -7.46 35.56 -1.26
CA VAL A 265 -8.03 36.83 -1.67
C VAL A 265 -7.10 37.99 -1.30
N ASN A 266 -6.61 38.05 -0.05
CA ASN A 266 -5.68 39.09 0.39
C ASN A 266 -4.37 39.09 -0.41
N LEU A 267 -3.89 37.93 -0.84
CA LEU A 267 -2.69 37.83 -1.67
C LEU A 267 -2.87 38.51 -3.03
N VAL A 268 -4.08 38.49 -3.58
CA VAL A 268 -4.38 38.92 -4.94
C VAL A 268 -5.13 40.27 -4.97
N GLN A 269 -5.60 40.80 -3.84
CA GLN A 269 -6.29 42.10 -3.75
C GLN A 269 -5.49 43.29 -4.30
N GLY A 270 -4.15 43.20 -4.37
CA GLY A 270 -3.29 44.24 -4.94
C GLY A 270 -3.05 44.16 -6.45
N LEU A 271 -3.68 43.22 -7.16
CA LEU A 271 -3.53 43.05 -8.61
C LEU A 271 -4.57 43.88 -9.38
N PRO A 272 -4.24 44.35 -10.59
CA PRO A 272 -5.16 45.12 -11.40
C PRO A 272 -6.41 44.30 -11.76
N ILE A 273 -7.58 44.90 -11.52
CA ILE A 273 -8.86 44.45 -12.04
C ILE A 273 -9.00 45.10 -13.42
N ASP A 274 -8.59 44.37 -14.46
CA ASP A 274 -8.75 44.83 -15.82
C ASP A 274 -10.26 44.95 -16.13
N ASN A 275 -10.79 46.18 -16.13
CA ASN A 275 -12.18 46.51 -16.48
C ASN A 275 -12.43 46.39 -18.00
N LEU A 276 -11.80 45.43 -18.66
CA LEU A 276 -11.85 45.22 -20.12
C LEU A 276 -13.27 45.03 -20.66
N ARG A 277 -14.24 44.71 -19.80
CA ARG A 277 -15.65 44.50 -20.19
C ARG A 277 -16.50 45.77 -20.22
N ARG A 278 -16.03 46.93 -19.75
CA ARG A 278 -16.89 48.14 -19.66
C ARG A 278 -17.04 48.91 -20.98
N ARG A 279 -16.37 48.52 -22.07
CA ARG A 279 -16.40 49.29 -23.35
C ARG A 279 -17.24 48.70 -24.49
N LYS A 280 -17.79 47.48 -24.38
CA LYS A 280 -18.64 46.88 -25.44
C LYS A 280 -19.89 46.18 -24.87
N SER A 281 -20.85 46.93 -24.30
CA SER A 281 -22.29 46.55 -24.27
C SER A 281 -23.13 47.57 -23.48
N SER A 282 -23.61 48.60 -24.19
CA SER A 282 -24.90 49.22 -23.89
C SER A 282 -26.07 48.42 -24.51
N ALA A 283 -25.89 47.13 -24.78
CA ALA A 283 -26.91 46.27 -25.37
C ALA A 283 -26.84 44.86 -24.75
N GLN A 284 -27.98 44.44 -24.18
CA GLN A 284 -28.35 43.11 -23.70
C GLN A 284 -27.34 42.36 -22.80
N GLN A 285 -27.63 42.32 -21.50
CA GLN A 285 -27.06 41.32 -20.57
C GLN A 285 -27.61 39.92 -20.92
N PRO A 286 -26.77 38.92 -21.27
CA PRO A 286 -27.16 37.53 -21.15
C PRO A 286 -27.04 37.09 -19.67
N ALA A 287 -27.97 36.22 -19.26
CA ALA A 287 -28.10 35.68 -17.91
C ALA A 287 -26.80 35.01 -17.39
N PRO A 288 -26.57 34.97 -16.07
CA PRO A 288 -25.38 34.35 -15.49
C PRO A 288 -25.31 32.87 -15.82
N GLU A 289 -24.37 32.49 -16.70
CA GLU A 289 -24.00 31.10 -16.91
C GLU A 289 -23.39 30.54 -15.62
N THR A 290 -24.17 29.74 -14.91
CA THR A 290 -23.74 28.94 -13.77
C THR A 290 -22.51 28.09 -14.15
N LEU A 291 -21.50 28.10 -13.27
CA LEU A 291 -20.25 27.33 -13.32
C LEU A 291 -20.44 25.81 -13.57
N LEU A 292 -21.67 25.31 -13.40
CA LEU A 292 -22.11 23.95 -13.74
C LEU A 292 -22.08 23.59 -15.24
N GLY A 293 -22.24 24.56 -16.16
CA GLY A 293 -22.10 24.32 -17.60
C GLY A 293 -20.67 23.95 -18.03
N PHE A 294 -19.70 24.20 -17.15
CA PHE A 294 -18.27 24.02 -17.39
C PHE A 294 -17.83 22.55 -17.50
N PHE A 295 -18.58 21.61 -16.92
CA PHE A 295 -18.19 20.19 -16.86
C PHE A 295 -18.87 19.30 -17.93
N GLY A 296 -19.81 19.84 -18.72
CA GLY A 296 -20.70 19.04 -19.57
C GLY A 296 -20.28 18.79 -21.02
N SER A 297 -19.28 19.49 -21.56
CA SER A 297 -18.93 19.40 -22.99
C SER A 297 -17.42 19.35 -23.22
N VAL A 298 -16.81 18.22 -22.86
CA VAL A 298 -15.45 17.85 -23.30
C VAL A 298 -15.60 16.94 -24.52
N GLY A 299 -15.90 17.54 -25.67
CA GLY A 299 -15.81 16.88 -26.97
C GLY A 299 -14.36 16.82 -27.44
N SER A 300 -13.98 15.67 -27.98
CA SER A 300 -12.64 15.15 -28.31
C SER A 300 -11.82 15.89 -29.39
N ASN A 301 -11.83 17.21 -29.43
CA ASN A 301 -10.88 17.98 -30.24
C ASN A 301 -9.60 18.26 -29.43
N GLU A 302 -8.82 17.22 -29.16
CA GLU A 302 -7.43 17.35 -28.70
C GLU A 302 -6.59 17.92 -29.84
N ARG A 303 -6.56 19.26 -29.96
CA ARG A 303 -5.48 19.93 -30.68
C ARG A 303 -4.19 19.68 -29.92
N SER A 304 -3.21 19.13 -30.62
CA SER A 304 -1.87 18.81 -30.11
C SER A 304 -1.28 19.98 -29.32
N PHE A 305 -0.63 19.64 -28.22
CA PHE A 305 -0.06 20.51 -27.18
C PHE A 305 1.00 21.52 -27.70
N SER A 306 1.44 21.33 -28.94
CA SER A 306 2.46 22.10 -29.65
C SER A 306 1.86 23.22 -30.53
N ASP A 307 0.92 24.02 -30.03
CA ASP A 307 0.41 25.16 -30.81
C ASP A 307 1.47 26.28 -30.83
N PRO A 308 2.09 26.60 -32.00
CA PRO A 308 3.12 27.63 -32.11
C PRO A 308 2.62 29.04 -31.75
N ARG A 309 1.31 29.25 -31.59
CA ARG A 309 0.74 30.53 -31.17
C ARG A 309 1.15 30.98 -29.77
N MET A 310 1.53 30.07 -28.86
CA MET A 310 2.03 30.50 -27.54
C MET A 310 3.40 31.19 -27.59
N LEU A 311 4.14 31.08 -28.70
CA LEU A 311 5.44 31.76 -28.87
C LEU A 311 5.31 33.25 -29.21
N ARG A 312 4.09 33.79 -29.38
CA ARG A 312 3.83 35.21 -29.71
C ARG A 312 3.14 36.02 -28.61
N MET A 313 3.24 35.59 -27.35
CA MET A 313 2.73 36.39 -26.23
C MET A 313 3.70 37.54 -25.89
N VAL A 314 3.20 38.77 -25.86
CA VAL A 314 3.95 39.98 -25.46
C VAL A 314 3.50 40.40 -24.06
N PRO A 315 4.40 40.82 -23.15
CA PRO A 315 3.98 41.32 -21.84
C PRO A 315 3.04 42.52 -21.97
N ALA A 316 1.94 42.51 -21.25
CA ALA A 316 1.05 43.67 -21.17
C ALA A 316 1.77 44.89 -20.58
N VAL A 317 1.44 46.08 -21.08
CA VAL A 317 1.94 47.34 -20.53
C VAL A 317 1.07 47.73 -19.33
N TYR A 318 1.59 47.49 -18.12
CA TYR A 318 0.98 47.92 -16.87
C TYR A 318 1.73 49.10 -16.24
N PRO A 319 1.06 49.96 -15.44
CA PRO A 319 1.75 50.96 -14.62
C PRO A 319 2.82 50.31 -13.73
N ALA A 320 3.93 51.02 -13.48
CA ALA A 320 5.08 50.47 -12.74
C ALA A 320 4.70 49.85 -11.38
N ALA A 321 3.75 50.48 -10.66
CA ALA A 321 3.22 49.95 -9.40
C ALA A 321 2.55 48.58 -9.58
N SER A 322 1.65 48.44 -10.56
CA SER A 322 0.97 47.17 -10.88
C SER A 322 1.95 46.10 -11.35
N ARG A 323 2.94 46.46 -12.17
CA ARG A 323 4.00 45.54 -12.60
C ARG A 323 4.78 44.98 -11.41
N SER A 324 5.14 45.83 -10.44
CA SER A 324 5.83 45.37 -9.23
C SER A 324 4.99 44.38 -8.39
N ASN A 325 3.67 44.59 -8.33
CA ASN A 325 2.76 43.70 -7.62
C ASN A 325 2.59 42.36 -8.35
N ILE A 326 2.48 42.38 -9.68
CA ILE A 326 2.43 41.17 -10.52
C ILE A 326 3.69 40.33 -10.32
N GLU A 327 4.88 40.94 -10.41
CA GLU A 327 6.15 40.24 -10.20
C GLU A 327 6.27 39.67 -8.78
N ARG A 328 5.79 40.41 -7.76
CA ARG A 328 5.72 39.89 -6.39
C ARG A 328 4.81 38.68 -6.28
N VAL A 329 3.65 38.67 -6.96
CA VAL A 329 2.74 37.52 -6.96
C VAL A 329 3.33 36.34 -7.71
N LYS A 330 3.96 36.56 -8.89
CA LYS A 330 4.69 35.51 -9.62
C LYS A 330 5.78 34.88 -8.74
N LEU A 331 6.60 35.70 -8.08
CA LEU A 331 7.65 35.23 -7.19
C LEU A 331 7.08 34.40 -6.03
N LYS A 332 5.97 34.85 -5.43
CA LYS A 332 5.31 34.11 -4.34
C LYS A 332 4.71 32.79 -4.81
N LEU A 333 4.07 32.76 -5.98
CA LEU A 333 3.55 31.52 -6.57
C LEU A 333 4.67 30.53 -6.90
N HIS A 334 5.77 31.00 -7.49
CA HIS A 334 6.95 30.19 -7.73
C HIS A 334 7.58 29.70 -6.43
N SER A 335 7.78 30.58 -5.45
CA SER A 335 8.33 30.21 -4.15
C SER A 335 7.43 29.19 -3.45
N ALA A 336 6.11 29.37 -3.47
CA ALA A 336 5.18 28.42 -2.91
C ALA A 336 5.25 27.05 -3.62
N LEU A 337 5.34 27.01 -4.96
CA LEU A 337 5.53 25.77 -5.73
C LEU A 337 6.86 25.07 -5.42
N GLU A 338 7.95 25.82 -5.25
CA GLU A 338 9.27 25.27 -4.91
C GLU A 338 9.35 24.82 -3.44
N THR A 339 8.58 25.44 -2.53
CA THR A 339 8.47 24.98 -1.13
C THR A 339 7.66 23.71 -0.97
N GLN A 340 6.79 23.39 -1.92
CA GLN A 340 6.10 22.11 -1.93
C GLN A 340 7.11 21.01 -2.22
N ILE A 341 7.27 20.11 -1.25
CA ILE A 341 8.02 18.86 -1.40
C ILE A 341 7.68 18.27 -2.77
N SER A 342 8.70 18.02 -3.60
CA SER A 342 8.45 17.45 -4.91
C SER A 342 7.69 16.13 -4.71
N PHE A 343 6.70 15.85 -5.54
CA PHE A 343 5.97 14.57 -5.44
C PHE A 343 6.97 13.40 -5.50
N GLY A 344 8.06 13.56 -6.27
CA GLY A 344 9.18 12.65 -6.29
C GLY A 344 9.88 12.45 -4.94
N SER A 345 10.06 13.47 -4.09
CA SER A 345 10.63 13.26 -2.76
C SER A 345 9.59 12.82 -1.72
N ALA A 346 8.35 13.30 -1.81
CA ALA A 346 7.28 12.91 -0.88
C ALA A 346 6.78 11.47 -1.10
N ALA A 347 6.42 11.14 -2.35
CA ALA A 347 5.92 9.84 -2.74
C ALA A 347 7.05 8.91 -3.16
N GLY A 348 8.09 9.41 -3.83
CA GLY A 348 9.20 8.56 -4.28
C GLY A 348 10.00 7.96 -3.13
N ALA A 349 10.09 8.61 -1.96
CA ALA A 349 10.63 7.97 -0.76
C ALA A 349 9.82 6.72 -0.39
N ALA A 350 8.49 6.85 -0.26
CA ALA A 350 7.62 5.72 0.04
C ALA A 350 7.70 4.63 -1.04
N VAL A 351 7.78 5.01 -2.32
CA VAL A 351 7.93 4.09 -3.46
C VAL A 351 9.27 3.36 -3.41
N VAL A 352 10.38 4.05 -3.13
CA VAL A 352 11.69 3.41 -2.98
C VAL A 352 11.67 2.43 -1.82
N PHE A 353 11.02 2.77 -0.71
CA PHE A 353 10.80 1.81 0.37
C PHE A 353 9.96 0.64 -0.10
N TYR A 354 8.82 0.84 -0.76
CA TYR A 354 8.00 -0.26 -1.28
C TYR A 354 8.76 -1.13 -2.29
N CYS A 355 9.38 -0.55 -3.32
CA CYS A 355 10.16 -1.28 -4.32
C CYS A 355 11.36 -1.99 -3.69
N GLY A 356 12.10 -1.34 -2.80
CA GLY A 356 13.21 -1.93 -2.06
C GLY A 356 12.77 -3.09 -1.16
N ASN A 357 11.61 -2.94 -0.53
CA ASN A 357 10.94 -3.97 0.26
C ASN A 357 10.53 -5.17 -0.59
N PHE A 358 9.99 -4.94 -1.78
CA PHE A 358 9.65 -6.01 -2.72
C PHE A 358 10.90 -6.69 -3.27
N ALA A 359 11.94 -5.95 -3.60
CA ALA A 359 13.24 -6.52 -3.99
C ALA A 359 13.82 -7.36 -2.85
N TYR A 360 13.77 -6.87 -1.61
CA TYR A 360 14.18 -7.63 -0.44
C TYR A 360 13.32 -8.89 -0.25
N ALA A 361 12.00 -8.80 -0.41
CA ALA A 361 11.12 -9.96 -0.35
C ALA A 361 11.43 -10.96 -1.46
N LEU A 362 11.73 -10.53 -2.68
CA LEU A 362 12.14 -11.42 -3.78
C LEU A 362 13.48 -12.09 -3.50
N LEU A 363 14.47 -11.35 -2.98
CA LEU A 363 15.76 -11.92 -2.56
C LEU A 363 15.57 -12.93 -1.43
N GLU A 364 14.69 -12.62 -0.47
CA GLU A 364 14.35 -13.52 0.61
C GLU A 364 13.59 -14.76 0.12
N LEU A 365 12.69 -14.60 -0.86
CA LEU A 365 12.04 -15.74 -1.51
C LEU A 365 13.03 -16.61 -2.24
N GLN A 366 14.06 -16.02 -2.83
CA GLN A 366 15.14 -16.76 -3.46
C GLN A 366 16.03 -17.49 -2.45
N SER A 367 16.26 -16.90 -1.26
CA SER A 367 17.08 -17.52 -0.22
C SER A 367 16.32 -18.55 0.63
N ASP A 368 15.00 -18.36 0.81
CA ASP A 368 14.15 -19.11 1.74
C ASP A 368 12.80 -19.49 1.08
N TYR A 369 12.84 -20.13 -0.10
CA TYR A 369 11.64 -20.62 -0.82
C TYR A 369 10.67 -21.43 0.06
N GLY A 370 11.15 -21.96 1.18
CA GLY A 370 10.42 -22.84 2.09
C GLY A 370 9.90 -22.25 3.40
N ARG A 371 10.53 -21.22 3.98
CA ARG A 371 10.17 -20.78 5.35
C ARG A 371 9.09 -19.70 5.40
N VAL A 372 8.89 -18.96 4.31
CA VAL A 372 8.20 -17.66 4.35
C VAL A 372 6.68 -17.76 4.14
N TYR A 373 6.17 -18.90 3.69
CA TYR A 373 4.74 -19.08 3.45
C TYR A 373 4.17 -20.30 4.17
N THR A 374 3.74 -20.09 5.42
CA THR A 374 2.74 -20.93 6.10
C THR A 374 1.34 -20.74 5.49
N THR A 375 1.25 -20.70 4.16
CA THR A 375 0.00 -20.97 3.46
C THR A 375 -0.02 -22.48 3.18
N PRO A 376 -1.16 -23.16 3.41
CA PRO A 376 -1.26 -24.58 3.12
C PRO A 376 -0.77 -24.86 1.70
N SER A 377 -0.05 -25.96 1.52
CA SER A 377 0.53 -26.38 0.24
C SER A 377 -0.49 -26.43 -0.89
N THR A 378 -1.76 -26.66 -0.55
CA THR A 378 -2.91 -26.61 -1.44
C THR A 378 -4.09 -25.85 -0.80
N GLY A 379 -4.52 -24.74 -1.41
CA GLY A 379 -5.72 -23.99 -1.01
C GLY A 379 -5.49 -22.68 -0.22
N LEU A 380 -6.59 -22.10 0.29
CA LEU A 380 -6.57 -20.87 1.09
C LEU A 380 -6.43 -21.21 2.57
N GLY A 381 -5.37 -20.74 3.25
CA GLY A 381 -5.26 -20.79 4.71
C GLY A 381 -5.70 -19.48 5.35
N CYS A 382 -5.61 -19.33 6.67
CA CYS A 382 -6.02 -18.08 7.34
C CYS A 382 -5.29 -16.86 6.78
N ARG A 383 -3.96 -16.92 6.64
CA ARG A 383 -3.15 -15.77 6.18
C ARG A 383 -3.51 -15.34 4.76
N SER A 384 -3.59 -16.27 3.81
CA SER A 384 -3.95 -15.94 2.42
C SER A 384 -5.41 -15.52 2.30
N LEU A 385 -6.32 -16.12 3.06
CA LEU A 385 -7.72 -15.70 3.11
C LEU A 385 -7.87 -14.28 3.65
N THR A 386 -7.15 -13.91 4.72
CA THR A 386 -7.17 -12.53 5.25
C THR A 386 -6.69 -11.53 4.22
N LEU A 387 -5.59 -11.82 3.51
CA LEU A 387 -5.08 -10.96 2.44
C LEU A 387 -6.07 -10.84 1.27
N LEU A 388 -6.70 -11.94 0.88
CA LEU A 388 -7.71 -11.95 -0.18
C LEU A 388 -8.95 -11.14 0.22
N VAL A 389 -9.47 -11.35 1.43
CA VAL A 389 -10.63 -10.61 1.95
C VAL A 389 -10.30 -9.12 2.06
N TYR A 390 -9.10 -8.76 2.52
CA TYR A 390 -8.63 -7.38 2.53
C TYR A 390 -8.61 -6.78 1.12
N ALA A 391 -8.01 -7.47 0.14
CA ALA A 391 -7.96 -6.99 -1.24
C ALA A 391 -9.37 -6.82 -1.85
N CYS A 392 -10.27 -7.78 -1.60
CA CYS A 392 -11.67 -7.68 -2.05
C CYS A 392 -12.38 -6.49 -1.39
N ALA A 393 -12.20 -6.28 -0.09
CA ALA A 393 -12.78 -5.16 0.64
C ALA A 393 -12.27 -3.81 0.12
N GLU A 394 -10.95 -3.67 -0.11
CA GLU A 394 -10.36 -2.46 -0.69
C GLU A 394 -10.86 -2.18 -2.12
N CYS A 395 -10.97 -3.22 -2.96
CA CYS A 395 -11.52 -3.09 -4.30
C CYS A 395 -12.99 -2.64 -4.27
N LEU A 396 -13.82 -3.27 -3.44
CA LEU A 396 -15.24 -2.90 -3.29
C LEU A 396 -15.38 -1.49 -2.72
N LEU A 397 -14.58 -1.12 -1.73
CA LEU A 397 -14.55 0.22 -1.16
C LEU A 397 -14.18 1.25 -2.23
N THR A 398 -13.15 0.97 -3.03
CA THR A 398 -12.74 1.83 -4.16
C THR A 398 -13.86 1.98 -5.18
N LEU A 399 -14.55 0.89 -5.56
CA LEU A 399 -15.68 0.93 -6.48
C LEU A 399 -16.87 1.74 -5.93
N LEU A 400 -17.19 1.59 -4.64
CA LEU A 400 -18.24 2.38 -3.98
C LEU A 400 -17.88 3.87 -3.97
N TRP A 401 -16.63 4.23 -3.72
CA TRP A 401 -16.17 5.62 -3.79
C TRP A 401 -16.19 6.16 -5.22
N ALA A 402 -15.79 5.36 -6.22
CA ALA A 402 -15.90 5.73 -7.63
C ALA A 402 -17.34 5.95 -8.05
N ALA A 403 -18.27 5.09 -7.62
CA ALA A 403 -19.70 5.26 -7.84
C ALA A 403 -20.22 6.55 -7.20
N LYS A 404 -19.72 6.94 -6.02
CA LYS A 404 -20.08 8.21 -5.38
C LYS A 404 -19.59 9.42 -6.16
N LEU A 405 -18.35 9.37 -6.66
CA LEU A 405 -17.79 10.42 -7.52
C LEU A 405 -18.60 10.54 -8.82
N PHE A 406 -19.03 9.40 -9.39
CA PHE A 406 -19.89 9.38 -10.56
C PHE A 406 -21.29 9.94 -10.28
N GLU A 407 -21.92 9.54 -9.16
CA GLU A 407 -23.21 10.06 -8.70
C GLU A 407 -23.15 11.59 -8.53
N TRP A 408 -22.08 12.11 -7.92
CA TRP A 408 -21.85 13.55 -7.81
C TRP A 408 -21.82 14.22 -9.20
N HIS A 409 -21.10 13.62 -10.14
CA HIS A 409 -21.00 14.17 -11.50
C HIS A 409 -22.33 14.13 -12.26
N VAL A 410 -23.14 13.08 -12.08
CA VAL A 410 -24.48 12.96 -12.68
C VAL A 410 -25.48 13.88 -11.99
N SER A 411 -25.39 14.03 -10.67
CA SER A 411 -26.24 14.95 -9.91
C SER A 411 -25.96 16.42 -10.27
N LEU A 412 -24.75 16.76 -10.69
CA LEU A 412 -24.41 18.09 -11.20
C LEU A 412 -25.00 18.34 -12.60
N THR A 413 -25.20 17.33 -13.44
CA THR A 413 -25.75 17.57 -14.78
C THR A 413 -27.27 17.76 -14.70
N ALA A 414 -27.80 18.72 -15.47
CA ALA A 414 -29.22 19.06 -15.51
C ALA A 414 -30.16 17.88 -15.82
N LEU A 415 -29.62 16.78 -16.35
CA LEU A 415 -30.34 15.52 -16.56
C LEU A 415 -30.76 14.84 -15.24
N GLY A 416 -29.98 14.98 -14.16
CA GLY A 416 -30.27 14.36 -12.87
C GLY A 416 -31.56 14.92 -12.25
N GLY A 417 -31.84 16.21 -12.41
CA GLY A 417 -33.03 16.85 -11.84
C GLY A 417 -34.35 16.27 -12.36
N ARG A 418 -34.43 15.97 -13.67
CA ARG A 418 -35.68 15.47 -14.28
C ARG A 418 -35.95 13.99 -14.04
N LEU A 419 -34.91 13.18 -13.87
CA LEU A 419 -35.06 11.73 -13.63
C LEU A 419 -35.57 11.40 -12.21
N PHE A 420 -35.42 12.31 -11.25
CA PHE A 420 -35.71 12.06 -9.82
C PHE A 420 -36.89 12.88 -9.25
N GLU A 421 -37.67 13.58 -10.08
CA GLU A 421 -38.80 14.41 -9.62
C GLU A 421 -39.99 13.60 -9.04
N GLY A 422 -40.10 12.30 -9.35
CA GLY A 422 -41.15 11.44 -8.82
C GLY A 422 -40.89 10.90 -7.40
N ASN A 423 -41.97 10.66 -6.63
CA ASN A 423 -41.90 10.00 -5.31
C ASN A 423 -41.15 8.67 -5.34
N LEU A 424 -41.32 7.88 -6.40
CA LEU A 424 -40.61 6.61 -6.59
C LEU A 424 -39.09 6.82 -6.77
N GLY A 425 -38.69 7.86 -7.50
CA GLY A 425 -37.29 8.24 -7.69
C GLY A 425 -36.63 8.65 -6.38
N ARG A 426 -37.32 9.43 -5.55
CA ARG A 426 -36.83 9.83 -4.23
C ARG A 426 -36.62 8.63 -3.30
N ILE A 427 -37.55 7.67 -3.30
CA ILE A 427 -37.42 6.44 -2.51
C ILE A 427 -36.23 5.61 -3.02
N ALA A 428 -36.13 5.38 -4.33
CA ALA A 428 -35.02 4.64 -4.93
C ALA A 428 -33.66 5.27 -4.63
N PHE A 429 -33.56 6.61 -4.71
CA PHE A 429 -32.35 7.35 -4.39
C PHE A 429 -31.95 7.21 -2.90
N ASN A 430 -32.93 7.28 -1.99
CA ASN A 430 -32.70 7.07 -0.57
C ASN A 430 -32.25 5.63 -0.27
N CYS A 431 -32.85 4.63 -0.92
CA CYS A 431 -32.44 3.23 -0.81
C CYS A 431 -31.01 3.02 -1.33
N LEU A 432 -30.65 3.60 -2.48
CA LEU A 432 -29.30 3.53 -3.04
C LEU A 432 -28.28 4.21 -2.11
N ARG A 433 -28.63 5.37 -1.54
CA ARG A 433 -27.78 6.09 -0.58
C ARG A 433 -27.60 5.30 0.72
N LEU A 434 -28.66 4.62 1.20
CA LEU A 434 -28.58 3.75 2.36
C LEU A 434 -27.68 2.55 2.07
N PHE A 435 -27.90 1.85 0.94
CA PHE A 435 -27.08 0.73 0.48
C PHE A 435 -25.60 1.12 0.36
N TRP A 436 -25.31 2.31 -0.20
CA TRP A 436 -23.95 2.84 -0.28
C TRP A 436 -23.35 3.06 1.10
N LYS A 437 -24.08 3.73 2.02
CA LYS A 437 -23.60 3.97 3.40
C LYS A 437 -23.32 2.66 4.14
N THR A 438 -24.24 1.69 4.06
CA THR A 438 -24.08 0.39 4.70
C THR A 438 -22.93 -0.40 4.06
N GLY A 439 -22.80 -0.35 2.73
CA GLY A 439 -21.72 -0.99 1.99
C GLY A 439 -20.36 -0.42 2.34
N VAL A 440 -20.23 0.91 2.40
CA VAL A 440 -19.00 1.59 2.83
C VAL A 440 -18.67 1.22 4.28
N ALA A 441 -19.63 1.33 5.20
CA ALA A 441 -19.40 0.99 6.61
C ALA A 441 -18.96 -0.47 6.80
N PHE A 442 -19.62 -1.41 6.12
CA PHE A 442 -19.27 -2.83 6.16
C PHE A 442 -17.87 -3.08 5.59
N ASN A 443 -17.56 -2.58 4.39
CA ASN A 443 -16.24 -2.79 3.78
C ASN A 443 -15.13 -2.09 4.58
N THR A 444 -15.37 -0.91 5.13
CA THR A 444 -14.43 -0.25 6.04
C THR A 444 -14.17 -1.10 7.29
N PHE A 445 -15.20 -1.70 7.88
CA PHE A 445 -15.02 -2.60 9.02
C PHE A 445 -14.22 -3.86 8.66
N VAL A 446 -14.52 -4.46 7.50
CA VAL A 446 -13.78 -5.63 6.99
C VAL A 446 -12.33 -5.27 6.67
N SER A 447 -12.07 -4.15 5.99
CA SER A 447 -10.72 -3.64 5.71
C SER A 447 -9.94 -3.34 7.00
N PHE A 448 -10.58 -2.72 7.99
CA PHE A 448 -9.97 -2.48 9.30
C PHE A 448 -9.57 -3.80 9.98
N PHE A 449 -10.49 -4.76 10.03
CA PHE A 449 -10.23 -6.04 10.68
C PHE A 449 -9.14 -6.83 9.94
N THR A 450 -9.27 -6.98 8.64
CA THR A 450 -8.31 -7.76 7.84
C THR A 450 -6.96 -7.08 7.66
N GLY A 451 -6.93 -5.75 7.58
CA GLY A 451 -5.70 -4.96 7.56
C GLY A 451 -5.04 -4.93 8.93
N VAL A 452 -5.67 -4.30 9.93
CA VAL A 452 -5.04 -4.03 11.23
C VAL A 452 -4.95 -5.30 12.10
N VAL A 453 -6.08 -5.96 12.35
CA VAL A 453 -6.10 -7.18 13.19
C VAL A 453 -5.39 -8.32 12.47
N GLY A 454 -5.56 -8.42 11.15
CA GLY A 454 -4.84 -9.39 10.33
C GLY A 454 -3.33 -9.22 10.41
N THR A 455 -2.80 -7.99 10.32
CA THR A 455 -1.37 -7.73 10.53
C THR A 455 -0.92 -8.06 11.94
N ALA A 456 -1.71 -7.73 12.97
CA ALA A 456 -1.41 -8.11 14.35
C ALA A 456 -1.34 -9.65 14.52
N PHE A 457 -2.23 -10.40 13.86
CA PHE A 457 -2.24 -11.86 13.86
C PHE A 457 -1.04 -12.46 13.11
N ILE A 458 -0.58 -11.83 12.03
CA ILE A 458 0.66 -12.25 11.34
C ILE A 458 1.86 -12.06 12.26
N ILE A 459 1.98 -10.87 12.87
CA ILE A 459 3.11 -10.50 13.72
C ILE A 459 3.19 -11.38 14.99
N SER A 460 2.04 -11.63 15.61
CA SER A 460 1.92 -12.49 16.80
C SER A 460 1.99 -13.98 16.50
N SER A 461 2.13 -14.36 15.21
CA SER A 461 2.09 -15.75 14.75
C SER A 461 0.80 -16.50 15.09
N PHE A 462 -0.31 -15.78 15.29
CA PHE A 462 -1.62 -16.36 15.61
C PHE A 462 -2.14 -17.29 14.50
N TYR A 463 -1.71 -17.06 13.25
CA TYR A 463 -2.02 -17.93 12.11
C TYR A 463 -1.23 -19.24 12.08
N ASN A 464 -0.23 -19.42 12.95
CA ASN A 464 0.47 -20.69 13.09
C ASN A 464 -0.31 -21.54 14.10
N ASN A 465 -1.41 -22.13 13.65
CA ASN A 465 -2.23 -23.08 14.42
C ASN A 465 -2.80 -24.18 13.50
N CYS A 466 -3.29 -25.27 14.10
CA CYS A 466 -3.79 -26.42 13.33
C CYS A 466 -4.94 -26.07 12.36
N LEU A 467 -5.81 -25.11 12.71
CA LEU A 467 -6.95 -24.71 11.89
C LEU A 467 -6.49 -23.93 10.66
N CYS A 468 -5.52 -23.03 10.85
CA CYS A 468 -4.97 -22.20 9.79
C CYS A 468 -4.01 -22.95 8.87
N ALA A 469 -3.42 -24.04 9.36
CA ALA A 469 -2.69 -25.01 8.54
C ALA A 469 -3.62 -25.88 7.67
N THR A 470 -4.88 -26.05 8.08
CA THR A 470 -5.89 -26.74 7.27
C THR A 470 -6.43 -25.82 6.18
N PRO A 471 -6.53 -26.28 4.92
CA PRO A 471 -7.17 -25.50 3.85
C PRO A 471 -8.63 -25.14 4.20
N ALA A 472 -9.03 -23.90 3.91
CA ALA A 472 -10.34 -23.35 4.28
C ALA A 472 -11.54 -24.18 3.80
N ARG A 473 -11.41 -24.87 2.66
CA ARG A 473 -12.45 -25.79 2.14
C ARG A 473 -12.82 -26.91 3.12
N PHE A 474 -11.90 -27.29 4.01
CA PHE A 474 -12.13 -28.35 5.01
C PHE A 474 -12.58 -27.79 6.37
N TRP A 475 -12.58 -26.48 6.63
CA TRP A 475 -12.93 -25.93 7.95
C TRP A 475 -14.33 -26.35 8.47
N PRO A 476 -15.40 -26.41 7.64
CA PRO A 476 -16.71 -26.90 8.08
C PRO A 476 -16.71 -28.39 8.46
N HIS A 477 -15.77 -29.17 7.91
CA HIS A 477 -15.66 -30.61 8.09
C HIS A 477 -14.30 -31.03 8.65
N ARG A 478 -13.67 -30.15 9.43
CA ARG A 478 -12.27 -30.30 9.87
C ARG A 478 -11.97 -31.56 10.66
N TRP A 479 -12.99 -32.24 11.18
CA TRP A 479 -12.83 -33.48 11.94
C TRP A 479 -12.81 -34.74 11.07
N ARG A 480 -13.05 -34.63 9.76
CA ARG A 480 -12.92 -35.75 8.84
C ARG A 480 -11.45 -36.10 8.62
N SER A 481 -11.19 -37.37 8.29
CA SER A 481 -9.82 -37.89 8.07
C SER A 481 -9.16 -37.33 6.80
N ASP A 482 -9.92 -36.73 5.89
CA ASP A 482 -9.41 -36.05 4.68
C ASP A 482 -8.91 -34.61 4.95
N ALA A 483 -9.20 -34.05 6.12
CA ALA A 483 -8.69 -32.74 6.54
C ALA A 483 -7.22 -32.86 6.98
N ILE A 484 -6.31 -32.89 5.99
CA ILE A 484 -4.87 -33.02 6.20
C ILE A 484 -4.19 -31.65 6.41
N ASN A 485 -3.22 -31.66 7.33
CA ASN A 485 -2.30 -30.59 7.66
C ASN A 485 -0.89 -31.01 7.27
N TYR A 486 -0.18 -30.14 6.58
CA TYR A 486 1.22 -30.35 6.19
C TYR A 486 2.11 -29.80 7.31
N MET A 487 2.90 -30.68 7.94
CA MET A 487 3.76 -30.34 9.08
C MET A 487 5.18 -29.99 8.66
N SER A 488 5.65 -30.54 7.54
CA SER A 488 6.91 -30.15 6.92
C SER A 488 6.81 -28.72 6.39
N GLN A 489 7.85 -27.92 6.64
CA GLN A 489 7.86 -26.50 6.24
C GLN A 489 7.95 -26.32 4.73
N THR A 490 8.48 -27.32 4.00
CA THR A 490 8.79 -27.18 2.57
C THR A 490 8.33 -28.42 1.81
N SER A 491 7.43 -28.25 0.85
CA SER A 491 7.04 -29.30 -0.10
C SER A 491 7.44 -28.98 -1.53
N THR A 492 7.67 -30.03 -2.34
CA THR A 492 7.90 -29.86 -3.78
C THR A 492 6.75 -29.10 -4.43
N GLU A 493 5.51 -29.38 -4.02
CA GLU A 493 4.32 -28.69 -4.51
C GLU A 493 4.29 -27.22 -4.06
N GLN A 494 4.71 -26.89 -2.85
CA GLN A 494 4.80 -25.51 -2.36
C GLN A 494 5.83 -24.73 -3.17
N ILE A 495 6.99 -25.32 -3.41
CA ILE A 495 8.06 -24.70 -4.19
C ILE A 495 7.58 -24.48 -5.63
N LEU A 496 6.94 -25.50 -6.23
CA LEU A 496 6.38 -25.40 -7.57
C LEU A 496 5.29 -24.32 -7.66
N ASN A 497 4.34 -24.31 -6.71
CA ASN A 497 3.28 -23.30 -6.66
C ASN A 497 3.82 -21.89 -6.39
N ALA A 498 4.86 -21.76 -5.55
CA ALA A 498 5.53 -20.51 -5.32
C ALA A 498 6.18 -19.97 -6.60
N GLN A 499 6.85 -20.84 -7.36
CA GLN A 499 7.48 -20.48 -8.63
C GLN A 499 6.47 -20.14 -9.72
N ILE A 500 5.38 -20.89 -9.82
CA ILE A 500 4.37 -20.70 -10.89
C ILE A 500 3.47 -19.50 -10.60
N TYR A 501 3.04 -19.30 -9.35
CA TYR A 501 1.99 -18.32 -9.03
C TYR A 501 2.51 -17.14 -8.22
N TRP A 502 3.23 -17.40 -7.12
CA TRP A 502 3.59 -16.34 -6.18
C TRP A 502 4.69 -15.43 -6.71
N ILE A 503 5.72 -15.97 -7.34
CA ILE A 503 6.81 -15.18 -7.91
C ILE A 503 6.28 -14.28 -9.04
N PRO A 504 5.54 -14.77 -10.06
CA PRO A 504 4.98 -13.90 -11.08
C PRO A 504 3.99 -12.88 -10.54
N ALA A 505 3.16 -13.24 -9.54
CA ALA A 505 2.27 -12.30 -8.89
C ALA A 505 3.03 -11.19 -8.13
N ALA A 506 4.09 -11.54 -7.41
CA ALA A 506 4.95 -10.59 -6.71
C ALA A 506 5.68 -9.66 -7.68
N ILE A 507 6.24 -10.21 -8.77
CA ILE A 507 6.85 -9.43 -9.86
C ILE A 507 5.81 -8.50 -10.48
N GLY A 508 4.62 -9.01 -10.82
CA GLY A 508 3.53 -8.23 -11.40
C GLY A 508 3.09 -7.08 -10.49
N ALA A 509 2.91 -7.34 -9.19
CA ALA A 509 2.59 -6.32 -8.21
C ALA A 509 3.70 -5.25 -8.09
N THR A 510 4.97 -5.68 -8.09
CA THR A 510 6.13 -4.78 -8.04
C THR A 510 6.20 -3.89 -9.28
N CYS A 511 6.07 -4.47 -10.48
CA CYS A 511 6.05 -3.73 -11.73
C CYS A 511 4.87 -2.74 -11.78
N LEU A 512 3.69 -3.14 -11.29
CA LEU A 512 2.53 -2.26 -11.21
C LEU A 512 2.77 -1.09 -10.24
N LEU A 513 3.32 -1.34 -9.05
CA LEU A 513 3.66 -0.28 -8.09
C LEU A 513 4.73 0.66 -8.65
N ALA A 514 5.77 0.13 -9.30
CA ALA A 514 6.81 0.94 -9.94
C ALA A 514 6.23 1.79 -11.08
N ALA A 515 5.37 1.21 -11.93
CA ALA A 515 4.73 1.91 -13.04
C ALA A 515 3.79 3.00 -12.55
N THR A 516 2.93 2.72 -11.56
CA THR A 516 2.00 3.71 -10.99
C THR A 516 2.74 4.85 -10.30
N ALA A 517 3.83 4.54 -9.58
CA ALA A 517 4.70 5.54 -8.99
C ALA A 517 5.39 6.42 -10.04
N TYR A 518 5.93 5.81 -11.09
CA TYR A 518 6.55 6.52 -12.20
C TYR A 518 5.54 7.44 -12.91
N LEU A 519 4.34 6.95 -13.19
CA LEU A 519 3.26 7.73 -13.79
C LEU A 519 2.86 8.90 -12.89
N GLY A 520 2.74 8.69 -11.57
CA GLY A 520 2.47 9.76 -10.61
C GLY A 520 3.58 10.83 -10.59
N TRP A 521 4.84 10.41 -10.60
CA TRP A 521 5.99 11.32 -10.68
C TRP A 521 6.00 12.11 -11.98
N TRP A 522 5.85 11.43 -13.12
CA TRP A 522 5.82 12.05 -14.43
C TRP A 522 4.67 13.06 -14.55
N PHE A 523 3.47 12.68 -14.11
CA PHE A 523 2.32 13.55 -14.09
C PHE A 523 2.54 14.78 -13.20
N SER A 524 3.10 14.61 -12.01
CA SER A 524 3.38 15.74 -11.12
C SER A 524 4.39 16.72 -11.73
N ASN A 525 5.44 16.23 -12.38
CA ASN A 525 6.41 17.10 -13.07
C ASN A 525 5.76 17.85 -14.23
N LEU A 526 4.97 17.16 -15.06
CA LEU A 526 4.23 17.78 -16.15
C LEU A 526 3.33 18.93 -15.65
N MET A 527 2.62 18.70 -14.54
CA MET A 527 1.77 19.71 -13.93
C MET A 527 2.56 20.89 -13.36
N ARG A 528 3.73 20.65 -12.74
CA ARG A 528 4.64 21.70 -12.27
C ARG A 528 5.13 22.56 -13.44
N ASP A 529 5.49 21.96 -14.56
CA ASP A 529 5.93 22.69 -15.76
C ASP A 529 4.80 23.52 -16.35
N HIS A 530 3.59 22.96 -16.45
CA HIS A 530 2.40 23.71 -16.87
C HIS A 530 2.11 24.88 -15.93
N PHE A 531 2.30 24.69 -14.63
CA PHE A 531 2.13 25.73 -13.63
C PHE A 531 3.14 26.87 -13.78
N LYS A 532 4.42 26.54 -13.96
CA LYS A 532 5.47 27.52 -14.22
C LYS A 532 5.17 28.31 -15.50
N GLY A 533 4.73 27.65 -16.56
CA GLY A 533 4.32 28.31 -17.81
C GLY A 533 3.14 29.26 -17.65
N CYS A 534 2.10 28.85 -16.92
CA CYS A 534 0.93 29.71 -16.64
C CYS A 534 1.28 30.90 -15.73
N THR A 535 2.19 30.69 -14.76
CA THR A 535 2.64 31.74 -13.83
C THR A 535 3.51 32.77 -14.54
N ALA A 536 4.44 32.32 -15.41
CA ALA A 536 5.30 33.21 -16.19
C ALA A 536 4.48 34.11 -17.13
N ASN A 537 3.41 33.58 -17.72
CA ASN A 537 2.58 34.27 -18.70
C ASN A 537 1.31 34.93 -18.10
N ILE A 538 1.22 35.08 -16.77
CA ILE A 538 -0.01 35.52 -16.11
C ILE A 538 -0.51 36.89 -16.61
N ASP A 539 0.43 37.76 -16.97
CA ASP A 539 0.29 39.12 -17.49
C ASP A 539 0.54 39.23 -19.00
N ALA A 540 0.75 38.11 -19.69
CA ALA A 540 1.01 38.13 -21.11
C ALA A 540 -0.27 38.38 -21.91
N ILE A 541 -0.11 39.17 -22.98
CA ILE A 541 -1.11 39.68 -23.90
C ILE A 541 -0.74 39.16 -25.29
N ASP A 542 -1.73 38.71 -26.06
CA ASP A 542 -1.51 38.30 -27.45
C ASP A 542 -1.06 39.51 -28.30
N ALA A 543 0.02 39.36 -29.06
CA ALA A 543 0.62 40.47 -29.82
C ALA A 543 -0.34 41.08 -30.84
N GLU A 544 -1.24 40.27 -31.40
CA GLU A 544 -2.20 40.69 -32.43
C GLU A 544 -3.19 41.73 -31.90
N ASP A 545 -3.67 41.62 -30.65
CA ASP A 545 -4.58 42.64 -30.11
C ASP A 545 -3.84 43.95 -29.74
N VAL A 546 -2.52 43.92 -29.58
CA VAL A 546 -1.74 45.16 -29.36
C VAL A 546 -1.68 45.95 -30.66
N LEU A 547 -1.52 45.26 -31.79
CA LEU A 547 -1.51 45.88 -33.11
C LEU A 547 -2.89 46.45 -33.45
N GLU A 548 -3.99 45.72 -33.23
CA GLU A 548 -5.35 46.24 -33.49
C GLU A 548 -5.72 47.48 -32.66
N ASN A 549 -5.24 47.58 -31.41
CA ASN A 549 -5.51 48.76 -30.57
C ASN A 549 -4.54 49.92 -30.84
N GLY A 550 -3.31 49.64 -31.28
CA GLY A 550 -2.33 50.68 -31.62
C GLY A 550 -2.73 51.47 -32.87
N ASP A 551 -3.30 50.79 -33.87
CA ASP A 551 -3.75 51.45 -35.10
C ASP A 551 -4.92 52.42 -34.83
N SER A 552 -5.82 52.08 -33.91
CA SER A 552 -7.00 52.89 -33.58
C SER A 552 -6.74 54.12 -32.70
N GLU A 553 -5.62 54.19 -31.97
CA GLU A 553 -5.20 55.41 -31.25
C GLU A 553 -4.41 56.39 -32.14
N SER A 554 -3.94 55.96 -33.32
CA SER A 554 -3.23 56.83 -34.26
C SER A 554 -4.13 57.60 -35.25
N GLU A 555 -5.42 57.24 -35.33
CA GLU A 555 -6.42 57.91 -36.18
C GLU A 555 -7.28 58.97 -35.44
N SER A 556 -6.97 59.27 -34.17
CA SER A 556 -7.59 60.35 -33.38
C SER A 556 -6.56 61.35 -32.90
#